data_AF-A0A6M3M9P0-F1
#
_entry.id   AF-A0A6M3M9P0-F1
#
_cell.length_a   1.000
_cell.length_b   1.000
_cell.length_c   1.000
_cell.angle_alpha   90.00
_cell.angle_beta   90.00
_cell.angle_gamma   90.00
#
_symmetry.space_group_name_H-M   'P 1'
#
loop_
_entity.id
_entity.type
_entity.pdbx_description
1 polymer ?
#
loop_
_entity_poly.entity_id
_entity_poly.type
_entity_poly.pdbx_seq_one_letter_code
_entity_poly.pdbx_strand_id
1 'polypeptide(L)'
;MDEKTLKQLYIDDQLSTTEIARKYNQSSSNIEYWLKKYHIPRRTMSEALKLAHKMGRAFRNIKRGNERKPYALSGERSPTWKGGRSRNGKYPTVMKKNHPRADKNGYVLEHILVWEQAHNASVPPGYVIHHLNGLPDDNRPANLLALPNKKHYLVLAAKAKRIQELEALLKQQGQLV
;
A
#
# COMPACT_ATOMS: atom_id res chain seq x y z
N MET A 1 -36.51 -15.66 19.97
CA MET A 1 -35.91 -16.93 19.48
C MET A 1 -35.37 -17.65 20.69
N ASP A 2 -35.54 -18.96 20.80
CA ASP A 2 -34.99 -19.73 21.92
C ASP A 2 -33.46 -19.91 21.80
N GLU A 3 -32.82 -20.19 22.93
CA GLU A 3 -31.36 -20.29 23.04
C GLU A 3 -30.79 -21.42 22.17
N LYS A 4 -31.46 -22.58 22.13
CA LYS A 4 -30.98 -23.76 21.40
C LYS A 4 -30.95 -23.48 19.91
N THR A 5 -32.03 -22.92 19.36
CA THR A 5 -32.10 -22.50 17.96
C THR A 5 -31.01 -21.48 17.63
N LEU A 6 -30.79 -20.49 18.50
CA LEU A 6 -29.79 -19.47 18.23
C LEU A 6 -28.35 -20.02 18.24
N LYS A 7 -28.02 -20.94 19.15
CA LYS A 7 -26.72 -21.62 19.20
C LYS A 7 -26.48 -22.44 17.93
N GLN A 8 -27.45 -23.25 17.53
CA GLN A 8 -27.35 -24.05 16.31
C GLN A 8 -27.05 -23.16 15.09
N LEU A 9 -27.83 -22.10 14.89
CA LEU A 9 -27.68 -21.24 13.72
C LEU A 9 -26.36 -20.43 13.73
N TYR A 10 -25.94 -19.95 14.90
CA TYR A 10 -24.80 -19.02 15.01
C TYR A 10 -23.46 -19.73 15.17
N ILE A 11 -23.41 -20.82 15.93
CA ILE A 11 -22.18 -21.54 16.26
C ILE A 11 -21.95 -22.68 15.26
N ASP A 12 -22.95 -23.53 15.08
CA ASP A 12 -22.81 -24.77 14.31
C ASP A 12 -22.97 -24.50 12.81
N ASP A 13 -24.06 -23.84 12.42
CA ASP A 13 -24.35 -23.48 11.02
C ASP A 13 -23.57 -22.23 10.56
N GLN A 14 -22.90 -21.55 11.51
CA GLN A 14 -22.03 -20.40 11.25
C GLN A 14 -22.70 -19.26 10.46
N LEU A 15 -24.00 -19.04 10.66
CA LEU A 15 -24.77 -17.95 10.04
C LEU A 15 -24.51 -16.62 10.75
N SER A 16 -24.26 -15.55 10.01
CA SER A 16 -24.19 -14.18 10.54
C SER A 16 -25.50 -13.75 11.20
N THR A 17 -25.42 -12.78 12.11
CA THR A 17 -26.61 -12.17 12.71
C THR A 17 -27.56 -11.61 11.65
N THR A 18 -27.02 -11.13 10.52
CA THR A 18 -27.80 -10.65 9.38
C THR A 18 -28.50 -11.79 8.62
N GLU A 19 -27.85 -12.94 8.42
CA GLU A 19 -28.47 -14.11 7.78
C GLU A 19 -29.56 -14.71 8.66
N ILE A 20 -29.30 -14.82 9.97
CA ILE A 20 -30.31 -15.26 10.96
C ILE A 20 -31.49 -14.29 10.96
N ALA A 21 -31.23 -12.98 11.03
CA ALA A 21 -32.26 -11.95 10.98
C ALA A 21 -33.15 -12.08 9.73
N ARG A 22 -32.56 -12.24 8.54
CA ARG A 22 -33.31 -12.47 7.30
C ARG A 22 -34.13 -13.76 7.32
N LYS A 23 -33.54 -14.86 7.81
CA LYS A 23 -34.21 -16.17 7.88
C LYS A 23 -35.48 -16.15 8.74
N TYR A 24 -35.50 -15.30 9.78
CA TYR A 24 -36.61 -15.19 10.72
C TYR A 24 -37.42 -13.89 10.56
N ASN A 25 -37.19 -13.12 9.50
CA ASN A 25 -37.80 -11.81 9.27
C ASN A 25 -37.71 -10.87 10.50
N GLN A 26 -36.54 -10.86 11.14
CA GLN A 26 -36.22 -10.00 12.28
C GLN A 26 -35.13 -9.00 11.90
N SER A 27 -34.88 -8.02 12.78
CA SER A 27 -33.71 -7.14 12.64
C SER A 27 -32.45 -7.80 13.18
N SER A 28 -31.28 -7.44 12.64
CA SER A 28 -29.99 -7.91 13.16
C SER A 28 -29.78 -7.49 14.62
N SER A 29 -30.25 -6.31 15.01
CA SER A 29 -30.21 -5.82 16.39
C SER A 29 -31.01 -6.72 17.35
N ASN A 30 -32.13 -7.30 16.90
CA ASN A 30 -32.88 -8.25 17.70
C ASN A 30 -32.09 -9.54 17.93
N ILE A 31 -31.41 -10.06 16.89
CA ILE A 31 -30.53 -11.24 17.04
C ILE A 31 -29.35 -10.94 17.97
N GLU A 32 -28.76 -9.75 17.88
CA GLU A 32 -27.71 -9.31 18.81
C GLU A 32 -28.19 -9.21 20.25
N TYR A 33 -29.42 -8.75 20.46
CA TYR A 33 -30.07 -8.77 21.76
C TYR A 33 -30.17 -10.20 22.30
N TRP A 34 -30.62 -11.18 21.51
CA TRP A 34 -30.71 -12.57 21.95
C TRP A 34 -29.34 -13.20 22.24
N LEU A 35 -28.31 -12.91 21.43
CA LEU A 35 -26.93 -13.37 21.71
C LEU A 35 -26.45 -12.85 23.06
N LYS A 36 -26.70 -11.56 23.36
CA LYS A 36 -26.36 -10.96 24.65
C LYS A 36 -27.16 -11.58 25.79
N LYS A 37 -28.49 -11.73 25.61
CA LYS A 37 -29.41 -12.29 26.62
C LYS A 37 -29.05 -13.72 27.02
N TYR A 38 -28.59 -14.53 26.07
CA TYR A 38 -28.17 -15.91 26.32
C TYR A 38 -26.66 -16.06 26.54
N HIS A 39 -25.93 -14.95 26.73
CA HIS A 39 -24.49 -14.96 26.98
C HIS A 39 -23.67 -15.72 25.92
N ILE A 40 -24.13 -15.69 24.67
CA ILE A 40 -23.42 -16.29 23.55
C ILE A 40 -22.39 -15.26 23.06
N PRO A 41 -21.08 -15.59 23.07
CA PRO A 41 -20.04 -14.65 22.68
C PRO A 41 -20.19 -14.28 21.19
N ARG A 42 -20.11 -12.98 20.91
CA ARG A 42 -20.12 -12.47 19.53
C ARG A 42 -18.75 -12.69 18.92
N ARG A 43 -18.72 -13.22 17.69
CA ARG A 43 -17.49 -13.23 16.88
C ARG A 43 -17.00 -11.81 16.65
N THR A 44 -15.70 -11.65 16.77
CA THR A 44 -14.95 -10.46 16.38
C THR A 44 -14.97 -10.26 14.87
N MET A 45 -14.56 -9.08 14.42
CA MET A 45 -14.42 -8.78 12.98
C MET A 45 -13.45 -9.75 12.30
N SER A 46 -12.33 -10.09 12.95
CA SER A 46 -11.33 -11.02 12.41
C SER A 46 -11.89 -12.43 12.23
N GLU A 47 -12.62 -12.94 13.21
CA GLU A 47 -13.27 -14.26 13.14
C GLU A 47 -14.34 -14.29 12.04
N ALA A 48 -15.15 -13.23 11.92
CA ALA A 48 -16.14 -13.11 10.86
C ALA A 48 -15.48 -13.11 9.46
N LEU A 49 -14.38 -12.36 9.28
CA LEU A 49 -13.59 -12.32 8.04
C LEU A 49 -13.02 -13.69 7.67
N LYS A 50 -12.40 -14.39 8.63
CA LYS A 50 -11.86 -15.74 8.43
C LYS A 50 -12.96 -16.73 8.05
N LEU A 51 -14.09 -16.68 8.75
CA LEU A 51 -15.23 -17.55 8.51
C LEU A 51 -15.81 -17.36 7.10
N ALA A 52 -16.02 -16.11 6.66
CA ALA A 52 -16.54 -15.86 5.33
C ALA A 52 -15.56 -16.30 4.23
N HIS A 53 -14.26 -16.09 4.43
CA HIS A 53 -13.23 -16.61 3.52
C HIS A 53 -13.30 -18.15 3.44
N LYS A 54 -13.35 -18.85 4.58
CA LYS A 54 -13.50 -20.31 4.65
C LYS A 54 -14.75 -20.80 3.92
N MET A 55 -15.85 -20.04 4.03
CA MET A 55 -17.14 -20.36 3.42
C MET A 55 -17.28 -19.86 1.96
N GLY A 56 -16.22 -19.30 1.37
CA GLY A 56 -16.28 -18.70 0.03
C GLY A 56 -17.19 -17.47 -0.09
N ARG A 57 -17.67 -16.92 1.04
CA ARG A 57 -18.48 -15.70 1.10
C ARG A 57 -17.55 -14.50 0.94
N ALA A 58 -17.42 -13.98 -0.27
CA ALA A 58 -16.57 -12.82 -0.51
C ALA A 58 -17.13 -11.56 0.19
N PHE A 59 -16.44 -11.06 1.21
CA PHE A 59 -16.72 -9.74 1.84
C PHE A 59 -16.68 -8.57 0.84
N ARG A 60 -16.03 -8.76 -0.31
CA ARG A 60 -15.97 -7.80 -1.42
C ARG A 60 -17.29 -7.70 -2.21
N ASN A 61 -18.26 -8.58 -1.95
CA ASN A 61 -19.51 -8.72 -2.70
C ASN A 61 -20.75 -8.53 -1.80
N ILE A 62 -20.77 -7.52 -0.93
CA ILE A 62 -22.04 -7.11 -0.31
C ILE A 62 -22.88 -6.47 -1.42
N LYS A 63 -23.99 -7.13 -1.81
CA LYS A 63 -24.98 -6.58 -2.75
C LYS A 63 -25.49 -5.23 -2.21
N ARG A 64 -25.18 -4.13 -2.90
CA ARG A 64 -25.92 -2.87 -2.81
C ARG A 64 -26.87 -2.84 -4.02
N GLY A 65 -28.12 -3.24 -3.83
CA GLY A 65 -29.09 -3.38 -4.93
C GLY A 65 -28.86 -4.61 -5.83
N ASN A 66 -29.38 -4.55 -7.07
CA ASN A 66 -29.39 -5.67 -8.02
C ASN A 66 -28.13 -5.83 -8.89
N GLU A 67 -27.14 -4.95 -8.78
CA GLU A 67 -25.93 -4.98 -9.62
C GLU A 67 -24.65 -5.31 -8.84
N ARG A 68 -23.80 -6.17 -9.42
CA ARG A 68 -22.46 -6.48 -8.92
C ARG A 68 -21.49 -5.36 -9.32
N LYS A 69 -21.36 -4.28 -8.54
CA LYS A 69 -20.31 -3.28 -8.77
C LYS A 69 -19.02 -3.65 -8.01
N PRO A 70 -17.88 -3.86 -8.69
CA PRO A 70 -16.61 -4.05 -8.01
C PRO A 70 -16.20 -2.74 -7.33
N TYR A 71 -16.28 -2.71 -6.00
CA TYR A 71 -16.00 -1.53 -5.17
C TYR A 71 -14.53 -1.07 -5.20
N ALA A 72 -13.63 -1.84 -5.80
CA ALA A 72 -12.23 -1.45 -5.93
C ALA A 72 -12.08 -0.47 -7.10
N LEU A 73 -12.36 0.81 -6.83
CA LEU A 73 -11.83 1.90 -7.65
C LEU A 73 -10.30 1.78 -7.61
N SER A 74 -9.72 1.41 -8.74
CA SER A 74 -8.29 1.18 -8.91
C SER A 74 -7.81 1.87 -10.17
N GLY A 75 -6.54 2.25 -10.18
CA GLY A 75 -5.99 3.06 -11.27
C GLY A 75 -6.72 4.39 -11.38
N GLU A 76 -6.97 4.81 -12.62
CA GLU A 76 -7.67 6.05 -12.98
C GLU A 76 -9.08 6.19 -12.39
N ARG A 77 -9.71 5.08 -12.01
CA ARG A 77 -11.04 5.12 -11.38
C ARG A 77 -10.99 5.54 -9.91
N SER A 78 -9.82 5.52 -9.28
CA SER A 78 -9.66 5.97 -7.89
C SER A 78 -9.66 7.50 -7.81
N PRO A 79 -10.44 8.13 -6.90
CA PRO A 79 -10.40 9.57 -6.70
C PRO A 79 -9.03 10.06 -6.19
N THR A 80 -8.22 9.16 -5.64
CA THR A 80 -6.84 9.45 -5.19
C THR A 80 -5.79 9.22 -6.28
N TRP A 81 -6.21 8.87 -7.51
CA TRP A 81 -5.29 8.65 -8.62
C TRP A 81 -4.62 9.95 -9.06
N LYS A 82 -3.30 9.99 -8.93
CA LYS A 82 -2.47 11.14 -9.32
C LYS A 82 -1.64 10.78 -10.56
N GLY A 83 -2.31 10.36 -11.63
CA GLY A 83 -1.64 9.93 -12.87
C GLY A 83 -0.75 8.70 -12.69
N GLY A 84 -1.01 7.88 -11.67
CA GLY A 84 -0.20 6.70 -11.34
C GLY A 84 1.07 6.99 -10.55
N ARG A 85 1.24 8.22 -10.05
CA ARG A 85 2.31 8.56 -9.12
C ARG A 85 2.00 8.01 -7.72
N SER A 86 2.98 7.35 -7.10
CA SER A 86 2.91 6.77 -5.75
C SER A 86 4.16 7.08 -4.93
N ARG A 87 4.03 7.07 -3.60
CA ARG A 87 5.14 7.29 -2.64
C ARG A 87 5.09 6.25 -1.52
N ASN A 88 5.31 5.00 -1.89
CA ASN A 88 5.29 3.85 -0.96
C ASN A 88 6.71 3.42 -0.51
N GLY A 89 7.75 4.19 -0.85
CA GLY A 89 9.13 3.89 -0.52
C GLY A 89 10.01 5.15 -0.51
N LYS A 90 11.34 4.95 -0.46
CA LYS A 90 12.32 6.05 -0.40
C LYS A 90 12.21 7.01 -1.59
N TYR A 91 11.96 6.48 -2.79
CA TYR A 91 11.85 7.27 -4.02
C TYR A 91 10.40 7.25 -4.53
N PRO A 92 9.90 8.37 -5.07
CA PRO A 92 8.62 8.37 -5.79
C PRO A 92 8.63 7.41 -6.97
N THR A 93 7.48 6.82 -7.27
CA THR A 93 7.28 5.91 -8.40
C THR A 93 6.12 6.34 -9.28
N VAL A 94 6.15 5.94 -10.55
CA VAL A 94 5.10 6.25 -11.55
C VAL A 94 4.72 4.98 -12.29
N MET A 95 3.42 4.72 -12.42
CA MET A 95 2.88 3.59 -13.19
C MET A 95 3.23 3.73 -14.67
N LYS A 96 4.03 2.80 -15.19
CA LYS A 96 4.40 2.63 -16.59
C LYS A 96 4.50 1.14 -16.91
N LYS A 97 3.36 0.46 -17.04
CA LYS A 97 3.26 -1.02 -17.15
C LYS A 97 4.21 -1.66 -18.16
N ASN A 98 4.45 -1.00 -19.30
CA ASN A 98 5.26 -1.53 -20.39
C ASN A 98 6.70 -0.98 -20.39
N HIS A 99 7.13 -0.30 -19.33
CA HIS A 99 8.48 0.24 -19.27
C HIS A 99 9.50 -0.87 -19.00
N PRO A 100 10.66 -0.91 -19.69
CA PRO A 100 11.68 -1.94 -19.47
C PRO A 100 12.20 -2.03 -18.03
N ARG A 101 12.14 -0.90 -17.30
CA ARG A 101 12.52 -0.79 -15.89
C ARG A 101 11.35 -0.80 -14.90
N ALA A 102 10.16 -1.21 -15.34
CA ALA A 102 9.02 -1.36 -14.46
C ALA A 102 9.23 -2.56 -13.50
N ASP A 103 8.77 -2.40 -12.26
CA ASP A 103 8.69 -3.50 -11.30
C ASP A 103 7.56 -4.49 -11.66
N LYS A 104 7.41 -5.55 -10.85
CA LYS A 104 6.34 -6.56 -11.02
C LYS A 104 4.92 -6.00 -11.01
N ASN A 105 4.72 -4.78 -10.50
CA ASN A 105 3.43 -4.11 -10.42
C ASN A 105 3.26 -3.05 -11.53
N GLY A 106 4.25 -2.87 -12.40
CA GLY A 106 4.24 -1.92 -13.50
C GLY A 106 4.73 -0.51 -13.12
N TYR A 107 5.40 -0.32 -11.98
CA TYR A 107 5.89 0.98 -11.53
C TYR A 107 7.38 1.18 -11.84
N VAL A 108 7.75 2.41 -12.20
CA VAL A 108 9.14 2.84 -12.42
C VAL A 108 9.50 3.94 -11.43
N LEU A 109 10.76 4.02 -10.99
CA LEU A 109 11.23 5.14 -10.16
C LEU A 109 11.14 6.46 -10.96
N GLU A 110 10.53 7.49 -10.36
CA GLU A 110 10.26 8.77 -11.04
C GLU A 110 11.54 9.45 -11.56
N HIS A 111 12.63 9.40 -10.78
CA HIS A 111 13.92 9.98 -11.17
C HIS A 111 14.55 9.31 -12.40
N ILE A 112 14.25 8.03 -12.67
CA ILE A 112 14.71 7.35 -13.89
C ILE A 112 14.01 7.99 -15.09
N LEU A 113 12.69 8.13 -15.02
CA LEU A 113 11.90 8.70 -16.10
C LEU A 113 12.30 10.16 -16.40
N VAL A 114 12.55 10.95 -15.36
CA VAL A 114 13.00 12.34 -15.53
C VAL A 114 14.37 12.41 -16.18
N TRP A 115 15.31 11.55 -15.75
CA TRP A 115 16.63 11.47 -16.38
C TRP A 115 16.54 11.06 -17.85
N GLU A 116 15.76 10.02 -18.16
CA GLU A 116 15.60 9.52 -19.54
C GLU A 116 14.97 10.57 -20.46
N GLN A 117 13.95 11.28 -19.97
CA GLN A 117 13.33 12.39 -20.69
C GLN A 117 14.32 13.53 -20.95
N ALA A 118 15.13 13.91 -19.97
CA ALA A 118 16.09 15.01 -20.10
C ALA A 118 17.24 14.69 -21.08
N HIS A 119 17.60 13.41 -21.22
CA HIS A 119 18.70 12.97 -22.10
C HIS A 119 18.20 12.37 -23.41
N ASN A 120 16.88 12.28 -23.60
CA ASN A 120 16.23 11.62 -24.73
C ASN A 120 16.81 10.21 -25.01
N ALA A 121 17.11 9.47 -23.93
CA ALA A 121 17.80 8.18 -24.00
C ALA A 121 17.44 7.31 -22.78
N SER A 122 17.40 5.99 -22.97
CA SER A 122 17.19 5.06 -21.86
C SER A 122 18.42 4.95 -20.96
N VAL A 123 18.23 4.71 -19.67
CA VAL A 123 19.36 4.49 -18.74
C VAL A 123 20.10 3.21 -19.16
N PRO A 124 21.42 3.26 -19.43
CA PRO A 124 22.17 2.11 -19.89
C PRO A 124 22.07 0.89 -18.95
N PRO A 125 22.14 -0.34 -19.49
CA PRO A 125 22.20 -1.55 -18.67
C PRO A 125 23.35 -1.48 -17.65
N GLY A 126 23.07 -1.87 -16.41
CA GLY A 126 24.05 -1.81 -15.32
C GLY A 126 24.32 -0.41 -14.75
N TYR A 127 23.62 0.63 -15.21
CA TYR A 127 23.68 1.97 -14.63
C TYR A 127 22.49 2.23 -13.68
N VAL A 128 22.74 3.08 -12.69
CA VAL A 128 21.79 3.60 -11.72
C VAL A 128 21.79 5.12 -11.77
N ILE A 129 20.65 5.74 -11.48
CA ILE A 129 20.53 7.19 -11.34
C ILE A 129 20.74 7.56 -9.88
N HIS A 130 21.61 8.54 -9.62
CA HIS A 130 21.97 9.01 -8.29
C HIS A 130 21.58 10.48 -8.12
N HIS A 131 20.99 10.82 -6.96
CA HIS A 131 20.71 12.20 -6.55
C HIS A 131 21.95 12.83 -5.92
N LEU A 132 22.48 13.90 -6.53
CA LEU A 132 23.70 14.55 -6.06
C LEU A 132 23.54 15.12 -4.65
N ASN A 133 22.43 15.80 -4.36
CA ASN A 133 22.14 16.33 -3.02
C ASN A 133 21.60 15.28 -2.02
N GLY A 134 21.34 14.05 -2.47
CA GLY A 134 20.81 12.98 -1.62
C GLY A 134 19.32 13.11 -1.25
N LEU A 135 18.61 14.11 -1.77
CA LEU A 135 17.18 14.31 -1.55
C LEU A 135 16.37 13.48 -2.56
N PRO A 136 15.63 12.43 -2.13
CA PRO A 136 14.96 11.50 -3.05
C PRO A 136 13.82 12.12 -3.88
N ASP A 137 13.26 13.23 -3.41
CA ASP A 137 12.16 13.94 -4.07
C ASP A 137 12.65 15.05 -5.04
N ASP A 138 13.94 15.41 -5.01
CA ASP A 138 14.50 16.45 -5.90
C ASP A 138 14.94 15.86 -7.25
N ASN A 139 13.98 15.69 -8.15
CA ASN A 139 14.20 15.10 -9.46
C ASN A 139 14.60 16.10 -10.55
N ARG A 140 15.10 17.30 -10.19
CA ARG A 140 15.63 18.24 -11.21
C ARG A 140 16.74 17.56 -12.02
N PRO A 141 16.76 17.62 -13.37
CA PRO A 141 17.77 16.93 -14.17
C PRO A 141 19.21 17.23 -13.75
N ALA A 142 19.51 18.48 -13.36
CA ALA A 142 20.82 18.89 -12.85
C ALA A 142 21.24 18.20 -11.54
N ASN A 143 20.29 17.64 -10.78
CA ASN A 143 20.54 16.89 -9.55
C ASN A 143 20.66 15.37 -9.78
N LEU A 144 20.47 14.89 -11.02
CA LEU A 144 20.45 13.48 -11.36
C LEU A 144 21.68 13.10 -12.19
N LEU A 145 22.41 12.08 -11.74
CA LEU A 145 23.60 11.57 -12.41
C LEU A 145 23.50 10.08 -12.66
N ALA A 146 23.66 9.65 -13.92
CA ALA A 146 23.76 8.23 -14.27
C ALA A 146 25.18 7.71 -14.01
N LEU A 147 25.30 6.62 -13.26
CA LEU A 147 26.57 5.99 -12.92
C LEU A 147 26.49 4.47 -13.03
N PRO A 148 27.59 3.78 -13.40
CA PRO A 148 27.63 2.33 -13.29
C PRO A 148 27.31 1.89 -11.86
N ASN A 149 26.54 0.81 -11.70
CA ASN A 149 26.14 0.27 -10.40
C ASN A 149 27.37 0.00 -9.51
N LYS A 150 28.43 -0.56 -10.11
CA LYS A 150 29.73 -0.79 -9.44
C LYS A 150 30.40 0.50 -8.95
N LYS A 151 30.09 1.68 -9.47
CA LYS A 151 30.69 2.96 -9.06
C LYS A 151 29.80 3.75 -8.09
N HIS A 152 28.58 3.29 -7.81
CA HIS A 152 27.67 3.98 -6.89
C HIS A 152 28.24 4.11 -5.47
N TYR A 153 28.99 3.11 -4.99
CA TYR A 153 29.63 3.18 -3.67
C TYR A 153 30.72 4.26 -3.59
N LEU A 154 31.38 4.61 -4.70
CA LEU A 154 32.40 5.66 -4.72
C LEU A 154 31.79 7.03 -4.43
N VAL A 155 30.57 7.29 -4.90
CA VAL A 155 29.85 8.52 -4.57
C VAL A 155 29.45 8.55 -3.11
N LEU A 156 29.03 7.41 -2.54
CA LEU A 156 28.75 7.32 -1.10
C LEU A 156 30.02 7.60 -0.28
N ALA A 157 31.17 7.05 -0.68
CA ALA A 157 32.45 7.28 -0.03
C ALA A 157 32.89 8.75 -0.13
N ALA A 158 32.77 9.37 -1.31
CA ALA A 158 33.08 10.79 -1.50
C ALA A 158 32.18 11.71 -0.66
N LYS A 159 30.87 11.39 -0.58
CA LYS A 159 29.93 12.11 0.29
C LYS A 159 30.29 11.97 1.76
N ALA A 160 30.62 10.76 2.22
CA ALA A 160 31.04 10.53 3.60
C ALA A 160 32.30 11.32 3.97
N LYS A 161 33.31 11.34 3.09
CA LYS A 161 34.52 12.15 3.28
C LYS A 161 34.19 13.64 3.34
N ARG A 162 33.36 14.15 2.44
CA ARG A 162 32.95 15.56 2.44
C ARG A 162 32.20 15.94 3.73
N ILE A 163 31.36 15.04 4.25
CA ILE A 163 30.68 15.25 5.54
C ILE A 163 31.70 15.38 6.67
N GLN A 164 32.68 14.46 6.76
CA GLN A 164 33.74 14.52 7.78
C GLN A 164 34.56 15.82 7.70
N GLU A 165 34.90 16.28 6.50
CA GLU A 165 35.60 17.56 6.28
C GLU A 165 34.75 18.75 6.77
N LEU A 166 33.46 18.79 6.42
CA LEU A 166 32.56 19.85 6.83
C LEU A 166 32.32 19.85 8.35
N GLU A 167 32.15 18.68 8.96
CA GLU A 167 32.04 18.53 10.42
C GLU A 167 33.30 19.01 11.14
N ALA A 168 34.48 18.70 10.61
CA ALA A 168 35.75 19.19 11.16
C ALA A 168 35.86 20.72 11.08
N LEU A 169 35.43 21.33 9.96
CA LEU A 169 35.39 22.78 9.80
C LEU A 169 34.40 23.44 10.77
N LEU A 170 33.21 22.87 10.96
CA LEU A 170 32.21 23.39 11.90
C LEU A 170 32.69 23.30 13.36
N LYS A 171 33.42 22.24 13.73
CA LYS A 171 34.06 22.12 15.05
C LYS A 171 35.13 23.19 15.27
N GLN A 172 35.97 23.45 14.27
CA GLN A 172 36.97 24.53 14.34
C GLN A 172 36.33 25.92 14.51
N GLN A 173 35.13 26.12 13.95
CA GLN A 173 34.37 27.36 14.08
C GLN A 173 33.54 27.43 15.38
N GLY A 174 33.60 26.41 16.25
CA GLY A 174 32.80 26.34 17.48
C GLY A 174 31.29 26.21 17.24
N GLN A 175 30.88 25.85 16.03
CA GLN A 175 29.47 25.68 15.64
C GLN A 175 28.96 24.25 15.82
N LEU A 176 29.87 23.30 16.05
CA LEU A 176 29.58 21.94 16.45
C LEU A 176 30.35 21.64 17.74
N VAL A 177 29.66 21.07 18.73
CA VAL A 177 30.25 20.64 20.02
C VAL A 177 30.87 19.26 19.89
#